data_AF-A0A8T2XRY6-F1
#
_entry.id   AF-A0A8T2XRY6-F1
#
_cell.length_a   1.000
_cell.length_b   1.000
_cell.length_c   1.000
_cell.angle_alpha   90.00
_cell.angle_beta   90.00
_cell.angle_gamma   90.00
#
_symmetry.space_group_name_H-M   'P 1'
#
loop_
_entity.id
_entity.type
_entity.pdbx_description
1 polymer ?
#
loop_
_entity_poly.entity_id
_entity_poly.type
_entity_poly.pdbx_seq_one_letter_code
_entity_poly.pdbx_strand_id
1 'polypeptide(L)'
;MAVAKGACLNHISRESSDIRRLANFYKDIFGFEEIESPKFEFKVIWLKISPYLALHLIERSPDTKLPEGPYSAPSPVLDPTHLPRGHHVCFSVSNFDSFAQSLKDKGIETFQRSVPNRPIRQVFFFDPDDESGSAKEASSWRARLQHGGLEQDRPLRYGDVFNVSGELATRKVAPEDANMMQISAESTVLRQSQKGGPAATMQSAATRNEQAGFVSHWLASDAAADQGVTVTENDIPLARLVTESVAKQVL
;
A
#
# COMPACT_ATOMS: atom_id res chain seq x y z
N MET A 1 26.33 0.84 -8.28
CA MET A 1 25.49 1.30 -7.16
C MET A 1 24.20 1.87 -7.73
N ALA A 2 23.07 1.71 -7.05
CA ALA A 2 21.86 2.43 -7.44
C ALA A 2 22.10 3.95 -7.32
N VAL A 3 21.61 4.73 -8.28
CA VAL A 3 21.78 6.19 -8.29
C VAL A 3 21.02 6.84 -7.14
N ALA A 4 19.84 6.29 -6.80
CA ALA A 4 19.07 6.70 -5.64
C ALA A 4 19.25 5.67 -4.51
N LYS A 5 19.81 6.10 -3.37
CA LYS A 5 19.87 5.29 -2.15
C LYS A 5 18.60 5.53 -1.35
N GLY A 6 17.88 4.47 -1.01
CA GLY A 6 16.67 4.56 -0.17
C GLY A 6 15.42 5.08 -0.88
N ALA A 7 15.31 4.90 -2.20
CA ALA A 7 14.09 5.26 -2.92
C ALA A 7 12.88 4.44 -2.40
N CYS A 8 11.78 5.13 -2.10
CA CYS A 8 10.53 4.54 -1.65
C CYS A 8 9.34 5.15 -2.41
N LEU A 9 8.24 4.41 -2.48
CA LEU A 9 6.99 4.92 -3.02
C LEU A 9 6.36 5.86 -1.98
N ASN A 10 6.22 7.15 -2.32
CA ASN A 10 5.68 8.15 -1.41
C ASN A 10 4.23 8.51 -1.76
N HIS A 11 3.95 8.71 -3.04
CA HIS A 11 2.62 9.00 -3.51
C HIS A 11 2.47 8.52 -4.94
N ILE A 12 1.23 8.55 -5.36
CA ILE A 12 0.81 8.23 -6.69
C ILE A 12 -0.01 9.41 -7.21
N SER A 13 0.26 9.87 -8.43
CA SER A 13 -0.45 11.01 -9.02
C SER A 13 -1.27 10.56 -10.21
N ARG A 14 -2.49 11.08 -10.30
CA ARG A 14 -3.48 10.79 -11.34
C ARG A 14 -4.12 12.08 -11.80
N GLU A 15 -4.06 12.39 -13.09
CA GLU A 15 -4.72 13.58 -13.61
C GLU A 15 -6.19 13.28 -13.96
N SER A 16 -7.07 14.27 -13.93
CA SER A 16 -8.48 14.07 -14.23
C SER A 16 -9.13 15.36 -14.69
N SER A 17 -10.10 15.26 -15.61
CA SER A 17 -10.99 16.38 -15.93
C SER A 17 -12.11 16.56 -14.91
N ASP A 18 -12.39 15.55 -14.07
CA ASP A 18 -13.37 15.59 -12.99
C ASP A 18 -12.83 14.89 -11.73
N ILE A 19 -11.89 15.58 -11.06
CA ILE A 19 -11.23 15.07 -9.85
C ILE A 19 -12.22 14.72 -8.73
N ARG A 20 -13.42 15.33 -8.69
CA ARG A 20 -14.41 15.08 -7.64
C ARG A 20 -15.17 13.79 -7.89
N ARG A 21 -15.59 13.52 -9.13
CA ARG A 21 -16.18 12.23 -9.53
C ARG A 21 -15.21 11.09 -9.26
N LEU A 22 -13.94 11.25 -9.65
CA LEU A 22 -12.90 10.26 -9.41
C LEU A 22 -12.59 10.06 -7.92
N ALA A 23 -12.55 11.14 -7.13
CA ALA A 23 -12.37 11.05 -5.68
C ALA A 23 -13.47 10.25 -5.01
N ASN A 24 -14.73 10.55 -5.34
CA ASN A 24 -15.89 9.87 -4.77
C ASN A 24 -15.89 8.38 -5.11
N PHE A 25 -15.47 8.01 -6.33
CA PHE A 25 -15.29 6.61 -6.71
C PHE A 25 -14.27 5.89 -5.82
N TYR A 26 -13.06 6.42 -5.64
CA TYR A 26 -12.06 5.76 -4.80
C TYR A 26 -12.46 5.71 -3.32
N LYS A 27 -13.18 6.73 -2.83
CA LYS A 27 -13.76 6.74 -1.48
C LYS A 27 -14.83 5.65 -1.31
N ASP A 28 -15.71 5.48 -2.29
CA ASP A 28 -16.80 4.49 -2.26
C ASP A 28 -16.28 3.04 -2.45
N ILE A 29 -15.33 2.84 -3.36
CA ILE A 29 -14.83 1.51 -3.73
C ILE A 29 -13.78 1.01 -2.73
N PHE A 30 -12.87 1.87 -2.27
CA PHE A 30 -11.75 1.46 -1.41
C PHE A 30 -11.78 2.04 0.00
N GLY A 31 -12.70 2.96 0.30
CA GLY A 31 -12.75 3.61 1.61
C GLY A 31 -11.60 4.59 1.85
N PHE A 32 -10.94 5.10 0.80
CA PHE A 32 -9.87 6.08 0.98
C PHE A 32 -10.38 7.35 1.68
N GLU A 33 -9.53 7.95 2.49
CA GLU A 33 -9.88 9.15 3.26
C GLU A 33 -9.37 10.39 2.53
N GLU A 34 -10.24 11.38 2.32
CA GLU A 34 -9.81 12.67 1.80
C GLU A 34 -9.11 13.47 2.91
N ILE A 35 -7.92 14.00 2.61
CA ILE A 35 -7.11 14.80 3.53
C ILE A 35 -6.93 16.22 3.00
N GLU A 36 -6.57 17.15 3.89
CA GLU A 36 -6.28 18.53 3.51
C GLU A 36 -5.11 18.58 2.52
N SER A 37 -5.34 19.22 1.38
CA SER A 37 -4.32 19.49 0.37
C SER A 37 -3.83 20.94 0.47
N PRO A 38 -2.55 21.23 0.16
CA PRO A 38 -2.07 22.59 0.02
C PRO A 38 -2.88 23.35 -1.05
N LYS A 39 -2.88 24.68 -0.96
CA LYS A 39 -3.50 25.54 -1.98
C LYS A 39 -2.53 25.71 -3.16
N PHE A 40 -2.95 25.26 -4.35
CA PHE A 40 -2.25 25.46 -5.61
C PHE A 40 -3.11 26.31 -6.57
N GLU A 41 -2.52 26.74 -7.69
CA GLU A 41 -3.22 27.46 -8.76
C GLU A 41 -4.12 26.54 -9.62
N PHE A 42 -4.01 25.23 -9.43
CA PHE A 42 -4.87 24.20 -10.02
C PHE A 42 -5.57 23.42 -8.92
N LYS A 43 -6.69 22.76 -9.26
CA LYS A 43 -7.41 21.95 -8.27
C LYS A 43 -6.69 20.63 -8.03
N VAL A 44 -6.63 20.22 -6.77
CA VAL A 44 -6.09 18.93 -6.36
C VAL A 44 -6.91 18.36 -5.21
N ILE A 45 -7.03 17.04 -5.15
CA ILE A 45 -7.59 16.30 -4.02
C ILE A 45 -6.58 15.25 -3.58
N TRP A 46 -6.29 15.19 -2.28
CA TRP A 46 -5.41 14.16 -1.72
C TRP A 46 -6.25 13.09 -1.04
N LEU A 47 -6.10 11.86 -1.50
CA LEU A 47 -6.70 10.68 -0.90
C LEU A 47 -5.63 9.87 -0.18
N LYS A 48 -5.82 9.63 1.10
CA LYS A 48 -4.95 8.80 1.92
C LYS A 48 -5.28 7.32 1.67
N ILE A 49 -4.31 6.59 1.12
CA ILE A 49 -4.38 5.13 0.94
C ILE A 49 -3.85 4.43 2.20
N SER A 50 -2.76 4.96 2.78
CA SER A 50 -2.14 4.49 4.00
C SER A 50 -1.47 5.66 4.74
N PRO A 51 -0.92 5.50 5.95
CA PRO A 51 -0.21 6.58 6.65
C PRO A 51 0.93 7.25 5.87
N TYR A 52 1.53 6.55 4.90
CA TYR A 52 2.68 7.04 4.13
C TYR A 52 2.46 7.09 2.62
N LEU A 53 1.27 6.68 2.15
CA LEU A 53 0.94 6.65 0.74
C LEU A 53 -0.33 7.45 0.48
N ALA A 54 -0.19 8.45 -0.39
CA ALA A 54 -1.30 9.24 -0.88
C ALA A 54 -1.52 9.01 -2.39
N LEU A 55 -2.78 9.12 -2.80
CA LEU A 55 -3.19 9.30 -4.19
C LEU A 55 -3.57 10.76 -4.39
N HIS A 56 -2.81 11.45 -5.23
CA HIS A 56 -3.08 12.83 -5.62
C HIS A 56 -3.91 12.83 -6.91
N LEU A 57 -5.15 13.31 -6.83
CA LEU A 57 -6.00 13.55 -7.98
C LEU A 57 -5.84 15.00 -8.41
N ILE A 58 -5.25 15.21 -9.59
CA ILE A 58 -4.79 16.52 -10.07
C ILE A 58 -5.67 16.94 -11.26
N GLU A 59 -6.13 18.19 -11.27
CA GLU A 59 -6.86 18.74 -12.41
C GLU A 59 -5.97 18.72 -13.67
N ARG A 60 -6.47 18.11 -14.73
CA ARG A 60 -5.77 18.04 -16.02
C ARG A 60 -5.56 19.46 -16.56
N SER A 61 -4.31 19.76 -16.96
CA SER A 61 -3.99 21.04 -17.60
C SER A 61 -4.64 21.12 -18.99
N PRO A 62 -5.31 22.23 -19.35
CA PRO A 62 -5.79 22.44 -20.71
C PRO A 62 -4.64 22.75 -21.69
N ASP A 63 -3.50 23.21 -21.18
CA ASP A 63 -2.38 23.73 -21.97
C ASP A 63 -1.35 22.66 -22.33
N THR A 64 -1.30 21.57 -21.56
CA THR A 64 -0.38 20.45 -21.79
C THR A 64 -1.15 19.18 -22.15
N LYS A 65 -0.58 18.37 -23.04
CA LYS A 65 -1.11 17.06 -23.45
C LYS A 65 -0.06 16.00 -23.17
N LEU A 66 0.40 15.96 -21.93
CA LEU A 66 1.36 14.96 -21.50
C LEU A 66 0.62 13.63 -21.39
N PRO A 67 1.18 12.56 -21.96
CA PRO A 67 0.50 11.31 -21.88
C PRO A 67 0.67 10.67 -20.50
N GLU A 68 -0.40 10.09 -19.97
CA GLU A 68 -0.36 9.30 -18.75
C GLU A 68 0.41 7.98 -18.93
N GLY A 69 0.69 7.58 -20.17
CA GLY A 69 1.60 6.48 -20.48
C GLY A 69 2.23 6.59 -21.88
N PRO A 70 3.41 5.99 -22.10
CA PRO A 70 4.12 6.08 -23.39
C PRO A 70 3.38 5.48 -24.59
N TYR A 71 2.24 4.80 -24.36
CA TYR A 71 1.41 4.15 -25.37
C TYR A 71 -0.07 4.58 -25.29
N SER A 72 -0.37 5.78 -24.78
CA SER A 72 -1.73 6.31 -24.77
C SER A 72 -2.30 6.36 -26.21
N ALA A 73 -3.38 5.61 -26.44
CA ALA A 73 -4.05 5.56 -27.74
C ALA A 73 -5.21 6.56 -27.78
N PRO A 74 -5.42 7.30 -28.89
CA PRO A 74 -6.50 8.28 -29.02
C PRO A 74 -7.90 7.65 -29.00
N SER A 75 -8.01 6.35 -29.33
CA SER A 75 -9.24 5.57 -29.30
C SER A 75 -8.99 4.23 -28.60
N PRO A 76 -8.93 4.21 -27.26
CA PRO A 76 -8.65 3.00 -26.50
C PRO A 76 -9.84 2.03 -26.55
N VAL A 77 -9.56 0.73 -26.58
CA VAL A 77 -10.58 -0.31 -26.41
C VAL A 77 -10.86 -0.47 -24.91
N LEU A 78 -12.07 -0.13 -24.49
CA LEU A 78 -12.54 -0.28 -23.10
C LEU A 78 -13.04 -1.70 -22.85
N ASP A 79 -12.12 -2.67 -22.87
CA ASP A 79 -12.39 -4.07 -22.54
C ASP A 79 -11.54 -4.48 -21.32
N PRO A 80 -12.17 -4.86 -20.18
CA PRO A 80 -11.46 -5.30 -18.99
C PRO A 80 -10.47 -6.47 -19.22
N THR A 81 -10.67 -7.30 -20.24
CA THR A 81 -9.79 -8.43 -20.58
C THR A 81 -8.39 -8.00 -21.05
N HIS A 82 -8.25 -6.75 -21.52
CA HIS A 82 -6.97 -6.16 -21.90
C HIS A 82 -6.25 -5.46 -20.74
N LEU A 83 -6.91 -5.33 -19.58
CA LEU A 83 -6.35 -4.72 -18.38
C LEU A 83 -5.05 -5.36 -17.87
N PRO A 84 -4.89 -6.70 -17.85
CA PRO A 84 -3.72 -7.36 -17.26
C PRO A 84 -2.36 -6.96 -17.85
N ARG A 85 -2.32 -6.46 -19.10
CA ARG A 85 -1.07 -6.10 -19.79
C ARG A 85 -0.76 -4.60 -19.80
N GLY A 86 -1.74 -3.74 -19.52
CA GLY A 86 -1.49 -2.29 -19.47
C GLY A 86 -1.01 -1.82 -18.11
N HIS A 87 -0.64 -0.55 -18.01
CA HIS A 87 -0.24 0.05 -16.74
C HIS A 87 -1.46 0.09 -15.80
N HIS A 88 -1.21 -0.17 -14.51
CA HIS A 88 -2.23 -0.41 -13.51
C HIS A 88 -1.66 -0.20 -12.12
N VAL A 89 -2.52 0.19 -11.17
CA VAL A 89 -2.17 0.25 -9.75
C VAL A 89 -2.90 -0.86 -9.00
N CYS A 90 -2.14 -1.60 -8.22
CA CYS A 90 -2.62 -2.82 -7.59
C CYS A 90 -2.84 -2.60 -6.09
N PHE A 91 -4.00 -3.02 -5.58
CA PHE A 91 -4.30 -3.07 -4.16
C PHE A 91 -4.50 -4.53 -3.71
N SER A 92 -4.48 -4.75 -2.40
CA SER A 92 -4.81 -6.04 -1.79
C SER A 92 -6.05 -5.87 -0.92
N VAL A 93 -6.95 -6.85 -0.95
CA VAL A 93 -8.17 -6.88 -0.12
C VAL A 93 -8.21 -8.14 0.72
N SER A 94 -8.84 -8.03 1.89
CA SER A 94 -9.04 -9.16 2.80
C SER A 94 -10.05 -10.19 2.29
N ASN A 95 -11.03 -9.77 1.47
CA ASN A 95 -12.06 -10.66 0.91
C ASN A 95 -12.31 -10.36 -0.56
N PHE A 96 -11.79 -11.23 -1.43
CA PHE A 96 -11.90 -11.08 -2.88
C PHE A 96 -13.32 -11.24 -3.40
N ASP A 97 -14.04 -12.27 -2.94
CA ASP A 97 -15.34 -12.64 -3.48
C ASP A 97 -16.39 -11.57 -3.15
N SER A 98 -16.39 -11.08 -1.91
CA SER A 98 -17.25 -9.97 -1.49
C SER A 98 -16.96 -8.70 -2.29
N PHE A 99 -15.69 -8.34 -2.45
CA PHE A 99 -15.32 -7.15 -3.23
C PHE A 99 -15.72 -7.26 -4.71
N ALA A 100 -15.43 -8.40 -5.35
CA ALA A 100 -15.77 -8.62 -6.73
C ALA A 100 -17.29 -8.61 -6.96
N GLN A 101 -18.08 -9.07 -5.99
CA GLN A 101 -19.53 -8.96 -6.04
C GLN A 101 -20.00 -7.50 -5.89
N SER A 102 -19.45 -6.73 -4.94
CA SER A 102 -19.76 -5.31 -4.76
C SER A 102 -19.51 -4.47 -6.02
N LEU A 103 -18.45 -4.77 -6.78
CA LEU A 103 -18.21 -4.12 -8.07
C LEU A 103 -19.34 -4.40 -9.07
N LYS A 104 -19.75 -5.66 -9.19
CA LYS A 104 -20.84 -6.07 -10.10
C LYS A 104 -22.17 -5.44 -9.70
N ASP A 105 -22.48 -5.39 -8.40
CA ASP A 105 -23.72 -4.79 -7.89
C ASP A 105 -23.78 -3.29 -8.15
N LYS A 106 -22.62 -2.62 -8.22
CA LYS A 106 -22.48 -1.22 -8.65
C LYS A 106 -22.48 -1.02 -10.17
N GLY A 107 -22.62 -2.10 -10.95
CA GLY A 107 -22.64 -2.05 -12.42
C GLY A 107 -21.27 -1.88 -13.08
N ILE A 108 -20.17 -2.10 -12.35
CA ILE A 108 -18.81 -1.96 -12.87
C ILE A 108 -18.44 -3.24 -13.63
N GLU A 109 -18.02 -3.09 -14.89
CA GLU A 109 -17.56 -4.22 -15.70
C GLU A 109 -16.19 -4.71 -15.20
N THR A 110 -16.05 -6.03 -15.08
CA THR A 110 -14.84 -6.62 -14.49
C THR A 110 -14.31 -7.79 -15.32
N PHE A 111 -12.99 -7.96 -15.31
CA PHE A 111 -12.32 -9.17 -15.78
C PHE A 111 -11.60 -9.84 -14.62
N GLN A 112 -11.88 -11.12 -14.40
CA GLN A 112 -11.23 -11.90 -13.35
C GLN A 112 -10.24 -12.90 -13.92
N ARG A 113 -9.12 -13.07 -13.22
CA ARG A 113 -8.07 -14.01 -13.62
C ARG A 113 -7.36 -14.59 -12.39
N SER A 114 -7.05 -15.87 -12.46
CA SER A 114 -6.11 -16.51 -11.53
C SER A 114 -4.71 -16.59 -12.14
N VAL A 115 -3.68 -16.39 -11.32
CA VAL A 115 -2.29 -16.54 -11.77
C VAL A 115 -1.94 -18.03 -11.79
N PRO A 116 -1.45 -18.59 -12.92
CA PRO A 116 -1.04 -19.99 -12.98
C PRO A 116 -0.03 -20.34 -11.87
N ASN A 117 -0.24 -21.47 -11.21
CA ASN A 117 0.64 -22.00 -10.16
C ASN A 117 0.86 -21.06 -8.96
N ARG A 118 -0.07 -20.13 -8.69
CA ARG A 118 -0.03 -19.25 -7.54
C ARG A 118 -1.45 -19.15 -6.95
N PRO A 119 -1.60 -19.07 -5.61
CA PRO A 119 -2.90 -18.82 -4.98
C PRO A 119 -3.27 -17.33 -5.09
N ILE A 120 -3.12 -16.74 -6.28
CA ILE A 120 -3.36 -15.32 -6.53
C ILE A 120 -4.58 -15.18 -7.46
N ARG A 121 -5.65 -14.59 -6.93
CA ARG A 121 -6.83 -14.19 -7.71
C ARG A 121 -6.85 -12.69 -7.95
N GLN A 122 -7.29 -12.32 -9.14
CA GLN A 122 -7.27 -10.94 -9.61
C GLN A 122 -8.60 -10.55 -10.23
N VAL A 123 -9.02 -9.33 -9.93
CA VAL A 123 -10.11 -8.65 -10.61
C VAL A 123 -9.54 -7.35 -11.16
N PHE A 124 -9.89 -7.05 -12.41
CA PHE A 124 -9.48 -5.87 -13.14
C PHE A 124 -10.74 -5.12 -13.57
N PHE A 125 -10.71 -3.79 -13.44
CA PHE A 125 -11.78 -2.89 -13.85
C PHE A 125 -11.22 -1.50 -14.15
N PHE A 126 -12.02 -0.69 -14.85
CA PHE A 126 -11.73 0.69 -15.18
C PHE A 126 -12.21 1.64 -14.07
N ASP A 127 -11.57 2.81 -13.97
CA ASP A 127 -12.08 3.91 -13.16
C ASP A 127 -13.08 4.76 -13.99
N PRO A 128 -13.87 5.65 -13.37
CA PRO A 128 -14.90 6.42 -14.07
C PRO A 128 -14.35 7.38 -15.14
N ASP A 129 -13.08 7.78 -15.05
CA ASP A 129 -12.45 8.67 -16.03
C ASP A 129 -12.09 7.93 -17.31
N ASP A 130 -11.73 6.64 -17.20
CA ASP A 130 -11.52 5.74 -18.33
C ASP A 130 -12.84 5.48 -19.10
N GLU A 131 -13.95 5.33 -18.39
CA GLU A 131 -15.27 5.02 -18.97
C GLU A 131 -15.92 6.22 -19.68
N SER A 132 -15.70 7.44 -19.17
CA SER A 132 -16.45 8.63 -19.60
C SER A 132 -16.08 9.20 -20.97
N GLY A 133 -15.16 8.56 -21.70
CA GLY A 133 -14.79 9.04 -23.02
C GLY A 133 -14.24 10.47 -22.99
N SER A 134 -13.47 10.84 -21.95
CA SER A 134 -12.46 11.91 -22.05
C SER A 134 -11.35 11.43 -23.00
N ALA A 135 -11.76 11.19 -24.24
CA ALA A 135 -11.10 10.41 -25.26
C ALA A 135 -9.96 11.23 -25.83
N LYS A 136 -8.82 11.20 -25.15
CA LYS A 136 -7.52 11.12 -25.82
C LYS A 136 -6.59 10.11 -25.19
N GLU A 137 -6.80 9.69 -23.94
CA GLU A 137 -5.95 8.71 -23.30
C GLU A 137 -6.79 7.88 -22.32
N ALA A 138 -6.96 6.59 -22.57
CA ALA A 138 -7.26 5.68 -21.47
C ALA A 138 -6.04 5.67 -20.57
N SER A 139 -6.11 6.54 -19.59
CA SER A 139 -5.35 6.50 -18.37
C SER A 139 -5.21 5.08 -17.86
N SER A 140 -4.00 4.78 -17.44
CA SER A 140 -3.60 3.41 -17.11
C SER A 140 -3.77 3.15 -15.61
N TRP A 141 -4.97 3.52 -15.13
CA TRP A 141 -5.33 3.51 -13.71
C TRP A 141 -6.33 2.42 -13.44
N ARG A 142 -5.82 1.20 -13.61
CA ARG A 142 -6.61 -0.02 -13.50
C ARG A 142 -6.39 -0.54 -12.10
N ALA A 143 -7.44 -0.64 -11.31
CA ALA A 143 -7.32 -1.32 -10.04
C ALA A 143 -7.18 -2.83 -10.29
N ARG A 144 -5.99 -3.35 -10.04
CA ARG A 144 -5.78 -4.80 -9.91
C ARG A 144 -5.94 -5.12 -8.45
N LEU A 145 -6.80 -6.07 -8.10
CA LEU A 145 -6.71 -6.68 -6.80
C LEU A 145 -5.91 -7.96 -6.87
N GLN A 146 -5.11 -8.20 -5.85
CA GLN A 146 -4.52 -9.50 -5.63
C GLN A 146 -5.02 -10.00 -4.29
N HIS A 147 -5.84 -11.04 -4.31
CA HIS A 147 -5.84 -11.95 -3.18
C HIS A 147 -4.61 -12.82 -3.34
N GLY A 148 -3.46 -12.35 -2.87
CA GLY A 148 -2.44 -13.29 -2.45
C GLY A 148 -3.07 -14.12 -1.35
N GLY A 149 -3.30 -15.40 -1.60
CA GLY A 149 -3.25 -16.35 -0.51
C GLY A 149 -1.86 -16.20 0.13
N LEU A 150 -1.71 -15.26 1.06
CA LEU A 150 -1.12 -15.68 2.31
C LEU A 150 -2.14 -16.67 2.82
N GLU A 151 -1.88 -17.94 2.51
CA GLU A 151 -2.47 -19.06 3.20
C GLU A 151 -2.88 -18.59 4.60
N GLN A 152 -4.16 -18.73 4.93
CA GLN A 152 -4.59 -18.75 6.32
C GLN A 152 -3.91 -19.90 7.12
N ASP A 153 -2.96 -20.61 6.49
CA ASP A 153 -2.16 -21.73 6.96
C ASP A 153 -0.71 -21.36 7.31
N ARG A 154 -0.25 -20.11 7.08
CA ARG A 154 1.10 -19.69 7.53
C ARG A 154 1.19 -18.31 8.21
N PRO A 155 2.06 -18.17 9.21
CA PRO A 155 2.31 -16.90 9.89
C PRO A 155 3.01 -15.87 9.02
N LEU A 156 2.73 -14.59 9.28
CA LEU A 156 3.53 -13.46 8.83
C LEU A 156 4.92 -13.48 9.47
N ARG A 157 5.93 -13.34 8.64
CA ARG A 157 7.34 -13.27 9.03
C ARG A 157 7.88 -11.86 8.86
N TYR A 158 9.02 -11.55 9.48
CA TYR A 158 9.64 -10.22 9.31
C TYR A 158 9.96 -9.92 7.84
N GLY A 159 10.39 -10.91 7.06
CA GLY A 159 10.67 -10.72 5.63
C GLY A 159 9.42 -10.51 4.78
N ASP A 160 8.23 -10.83 5.31
CA ASP A 160 6.96 -10.51 4.64
C ASP A 160 6.54 -9.04 4.89
N VAL A 161 7.12 -8.38 5.92
CA VAL A 161 6.66 -7.08 6.45
C VAL A 161 7.73 -5.98 6.31
N PHE A 162 9.00 -6.35 6.39
CA PHE A 162 10.17 -5.46 6.33
C PHE A 162 11.19 -5.98 5.33
N ASN A 163 12.01 -5.09 4.80
CA ASN A 163 13.10 -5.45 3.87
C ASN A 163 14.33 -5.97 4.62
N VAL A 164 14.16 -7.08 5.34
CA VAL A 164 15.19 -7.76 6.12
C VAL A 164 15.57 -9.09 5.47
N SER A 165 16.74 -9.62 5.80
CA SER A 165 17.26 -10.87 5.21
C SER A 165 17.81 -11.82 6.26
N GLY A 166 18.20 -13.02 5.82
CA GLY A 166 18.77 -14.05 6.68
C GLY A 166 17.74 -14.63 7.65
N GLU A 167 18.19 -14.97 8.86
CA GLU A 167 17.37 -15.64 9.86
C GLU A 167 16.18 -14.78 10.29
N LEU A 168 16.36 -13.46 10.46
CA LEU A 168 15.27 -12.57 10.86
C LEU A 168 14.10 -12.65 9.88
N ALA A 169 14.38 -12.67 8.57
CA ALA A 169 13.36 -12.71 7.53
C ALA A 169 12.45 -13.95 7.60
N THR A 170 12.94 -15.06 8.16
CA THR A 170 12.17 -16.31 8.28
C THR A 170 11.37 -16.41 9.58
N ARG A 171 11.67 -15.56 10.57
CA ARG A 171 11.02 -15.56 11.88
C ARG A 171 9.64 -14.92 11.82
N LYS A 172 8.71 -15.47 12.60
CA LYS A 172 7.34 -14.96 12.73
C LYS A 172 7.36 -13.64 13.52
N VAL A 173 6.48 -12.71 13.21
CA VAL A 173 6.29 -11.51 14.04
C VAL A 173 5.45 -11.90 15.26
N ALA A 174 6.04 -11.82 16.47
CA ALA A 174 5.38 -12.17 17.72
C ALA A 174 4.85 -10.92 18.48
N PRO A 175 3.81 -11.07 19.32
CA PRO A 175 3.28 -9.98 20.14
C PRO A 175 4.35 -9.34 21.04
N GLU A 176 5.24 -10.12 21.63
CA GLU A 176 6.30 -9.61 22.50
C GLU A 176 7.34 -8.78 21.73
N ASP A 177 7.68 -9.16 20.49
CA ASP A 177 8.59 -8.37 19.67
C ASP A 177 7.97 -7.01 19.31
N ALA A 178 6.68 -7.01 18.99
CA ALA A 178 5.92 -5.80 18.71
C ALA A 178 5.80 -4.91 19.97
N ASN A 179 5.61 -5.52 21.14
CA ASN A 179 5.59 -4.83 22.42
C ASN A 179 6.96 -4.23 22.77
N MET A 180 8.04 -4.97 22.60
CA MET A 180 9.40 -4.46 22.79
C MET A 180 9.72 -3.31 21.85
N MET A 181 9.35 -3.40 20.56
CA MET A 181 9.48 -2.29 19.62
C MET A 181 8.68 -1.07 20.05
N GLN A 182 7.44 -1.28 20.51
CA GLN A 182 6.59 -0.21 21.03
C GLN A 182 7.24 0.48 22.23
N ILE A 183 7.72 -0.30 23.21
CA ILE A 183 8.39 0.19 24.41
C ILE A 183 9.68 0.93 24.05
N SER A 184 10.51 0.43 23.13
CA SER A 184 11.73 1.11 22.69
C SER A 184 11.44 2.44 21.95
N ALA A 185 10.44 2.44 21.06
CA ALA A 185 10.02 3.64 20.34
C ALA A 185 9.47 4.73 21.29
N GLU A 186 8.72 4.32 22.32
CA GLU A 186 8.11 5.22 23.31
C GLU A 186 9.08 5.68 24.40
N SER A 187 9.95 4.80 24.90
CA SER A 187 10.87 5.08 26.01
C SER A 187 12.04 5.98 25.63
N THR A 188 12.50 5.91 24.37
CA THR A 188 13.81 6.49 24.01
C THR A 188 13.69 7.74 23.13
N VAL A 189 12.65 7.89 22.29
CA VAL A 189 12.70 8.88 21.20
C VAL A 189 11.39 9.64 20.90
N LEU A 190 10.23 8.98 20.83
CA LEU A 190 9.05 9.57 20.15
C LEU A 190 7.95 10.12 21.08
N ARG A 191 7.93 9.77 22.38
CA ARG A 191 6.84 10.05 23.35
C ARG A 191 5.43 9.56 22.96
N GLN A 192 5.20 9.16 21.71
CA GLN A 192 3.96 8.62 21.16
C GLN A 192 4.25 7.63 20.01
N SER A 193 3.43 6.60 19.87
CA SER A 193 3.51 5.63 18.77
C SER A 193 3.22 6.32 17.42
N GLN A 194 4.17 6.24 16.48
CA GLN A 194 3.98 6.74 15.11
C GLN A 194 3.01 5.81 14.37
N LYS A 195 1.85 6.33 13.95
CA LYS A 195 0.88 5.56 13.16
C LYS A 195 1.51 5.13 11.83
N GLY A 196 1.64 3.82 11.64
CA GLY A 196 2.26 3.21 10.46
C GLY A 196 3.72 2.81 10.64
N GLY A 197 4.40 3.28 11.70
CA GLY A 197 5.83 3.00 11.89
C GLY A 197 6.14 1.52 12.12
N PRO A 198 7.41 1.13 12.21
CA PRO A 198 7.83 -0.23 12.52
C PRO A 198 7.08 -0.85 13.70
N ALA A 199 6.89 -0.12 14.80
CA ALA A 199 6.11 -0.58 15.95
C ALA A 199 4.64 -0.91 15.59
N ALA A 200 3.93 0.00 14.91
CA ALA A 200 2.52 -0.21 14.52
C ALA A 200 2.37 -1.33 13.49
N THR A 201 3.33 -1.45 12.58
CA THR A 201 3.38 -2.49 11.56
C THR A 201 3.64 -3.87 12.18
N MET A 202 4.56 -3.95 13.15
CA MET A 202 4.79 -5.17 13.94
C MET A 202 3.58 -5.56 14.78
N GLN A 203 2.88 -4.60 15.39
CA GLN A 203 1.64 -4.86 16.14
C GLN A 203 0.56 -5.46 15.25
N SER A 204 0.31 -4.86 14.08
CA SER A 204 -0.67 -5.38 13.12
C SER A 204 -0.34 -6.81 12.68
N ALA A 205 0.92 -7.08 12.36
CA ALA A 205 1.38 -8.42 11.97
C ALA A 205 1.27 -9.44 13.13
N ALA A 206 1.62 -9.03 14.35
CA ALA A 206 1.52 -9.86 15.54
C ALA A 206 0.07 -10.18 15.91
N THR A 207 -0.83 -9.18 15.91
CA THR A 207 -2.27 -9.38 16.15
C THR A 207 -2.87 -10.36 15.15
N ARG A 208 -2.49 -10.26 13.86
CA ARG A 208 -2.94 -11.23 12.85
C ARG A 208 -2.41 -12.64 13.15
N ASN A 209 -1.13 -12.77 13.48
CA ASN A 209 -0.53 -14.07 13.79
C ASN A 209 -1.18 -14.72 15.02
N GLU A 210 -1.54 -13.91 16.04
CA GLU A 210 -2.21 -14.36 17.26
C GLU A 210 -3.66 -14.77 17.00
N GLN A 211 -4.43 -13.94 16.31
CA GLN A 211 -5.82 -14.25 15.93
C GLN A 211 -5.93 -15.52 15.09
N ALA A 212 -4.92 -15.81 14.27
CA ALA A 212 -4.83 -17.02 13.47
C ALA A 212 -4.20 -18.22 14.22
N GLY A 213 -3.84 -18.07 15.50
CA GLY A 213 -3.30 -19.15 16.33
C GLY A 213 -1.86 -19.58 16.02
N PHE A 214 -1.12 -18.79 15.23
CA PHE A 214 0.27 -19.13 14.85
C PHE A 214 1.32 -18.79 15.91
N VAL A 215 0.95 -17.90 16.83
CA VAL A 215 1.71 -17.45 18.00
C VAL A 215 0.70 -17.25 19.14
N SER A 216 1.11 -17.48 20.39
CA SER A 216 0.30 -17.14 21.56
C SER A 216 0.71 -15.80 22.14
N HIS A 217 -0.20 -15.13 22.84
CA HIS A 217 0.05 -13.91 23.62
C HIS A 217 1.33 -13.95 24.48
N TRP A 218 1.70 -15.15 24.95
CA TRP A 218 2.86 -15.39 25.82
C TRP A 218 4.08 -16.01 25.11
N LEU A 219 4.05 -16.22 23.79
CA LEU A 219 5.18 -16.75 23.02
C LEU A 219 6.05 -15.59 22.53
N ALA A 220 7.15 -15.32 23.23
CA ALA A 220 8.26 -14.57 22.67
C ALA A 220 8.86 -15.36 21.50
N SER A 221 9.20 -14.69 20.39
CA SER A 221 10.12 -15.30 19.45
C SER A 221 11.54 -15.14 20.02
N ASP A 222 12.43 -16.12 19.85
CA ASP A 222 13.85 -16.05 20.24
C ASP A 222 14.63 -14.93 19.48
N ALA A 223 13.96 -14.00 18.79
CA ALA A 223 14.59 -12.97 17.99
C ALA A 223 14.91 -11.69 18.73
N ALA A 224 13.91 -11.12 19.38
CA ALA A 224 14.09 -9.90 20.14
C ALA A 224 14.68 -10.18 21.53
N ALA A 225 14.50 -11.40 22.06
CA ALA A 225 15.10 -11.86 23.31
C ALA A 225 16.63 -12.03 23.22
N ASP A 226 17.16 -12.62 22.14
CA ASP A 226 18.59 -12.94 22.01
C ASP A 226 19.44 -11.83 21.39
N GLN A 227 18.89 -11.03 20.46
CA GLN A 227 19.64 -10.06 19.65
C GLN A 227 19.24 -8.60 19.88
N GLY A 228 18.15 -8.36 20.64
CA GLY A 228 17.69 -7.05 21.06
C GLY A 228 16.96 -6.22 19.98
N VAL A 229 16.09 -5.33 20.46
CA VAL A 229 15.54 -4.20 19.69
C VAL A 229 16.37 -2.97 20.03
N THR A 230 16.80 -2.22 19.02
CA THR A 230 17.54 -0.96 19.23
C THR A 230 16.88 0.15 18.45
N VAL A 231 16.49 1.20 19.16
CA VAL A 231 16.04 2.47 18.59
C VAL A 231 17.09 3.51 18.96
N THR A 232 17.81 4.04 17.97
CA THR A 232 18.80 5.10 18.17
C THR A 232 18.30 6.40 17.56
N GLU A 233 18.52 7.49 18.28
CA GLU A 233 18.30 8.84 17.81
C GLU A 233 19.64 9.52 17.60
N ASN A 234 19.86 10.05 16.40
CA ASN A 234 21.02 10.87 16.09
C ASN A 234 20.56 12.25 15.62
N ASP A 235 21.05 13.30 16.28
CA ASP A 235 20.89 14.67 15.83
C ASP A 235 21.78 14.92 14.62
N ILE A 236 21.16 15.24 13.48
CA ILE A 236 21.85 15.70 12.28
C ILE A 236 21.51 17.18 12.06
N PRO A 237 22.39 17.98 11.42
CA PRO A 237 22.08 19.37 11.14
C PRO A 237 20.76 19.47 10.37
N LEU A 238 19.77 20.15 10.96
CA LEU A 238 18.39 20.38 10.47
C LEU A 238 17.39 19.21 10.57
N ALA A 239 17.74 18.05 11.15
CA ALA A 239 16.77 16.97 11.36
C ALA A 239 17.12 16.01 12.51
N ARG A 240 16.12 15.28 12.98
CA ARG A 240 16.29 14.17 13.93
C ARG A 240 16.19 12.88 13.14
N LEU A 241 17.24 12.06 13.17
CA LEU A 241 17.24 10.75 12.51
C LEU A 241 16.97 9.66 13.54
N VAL A 242 15.82 9.01 13.42
CA VAL A 242 15.46 7.84 14.23
C VAL A 242 15.77 6.59 13.41
N THR A 243 16.59 5.70 13.96
CA THR A 243 16.88 4.39 13.37
C THR A 243 16.31 3.32 14.27
N GLU A 244 15.30 2.60 13.77
CA GLU A 244 14.70 1.45 14.46
C GLU A 244 15.27 0.16 13.87
N SER A 245 15.70 -0.76 14.72
CA SER A 245 16.31 -2.01 14.29
C SER A 245 15.93 -3.19 15.18
N VAL A 246 15.80 -4.36 14.57
CA VAL A 246 15.64 -5.65 15.25
C VAL A 246 16.79 -6.54 14.83
N ALA A 247 17.46 -7.18 15.79
CA ALA A 247 18.61 -8.03 15.54
C ALA A 247 19.68 -7.36 14.63
N LYS A 248 19.95 -6.06 14.88
CA LYS A 248 20.92 -5.22 14.16
C LYS A 248 20.59 -4.97 12.68
N GLN A 249 19.39 -5.32 12.23
CA GLN A 249 18.88 -4.95 10.90
C GLN A 249 17.89 -3.81 11.04
N VAL A 250 18.09 -2.77 10.24
CA VAL A 250 17.21 -1.59 10.19
C VAL A 250 15.89 -1.98 9.55
N LEU A 251 14.79 -1.58 10.18
CA LEU A 251 13.42 -1.85 9.72
C LEU A 251 12.86 -0.73 8.83
#